data_AF-A0A358D2Y9-F1
#
_entry.id   AF-A0A358D2Y9-F1
#
_cell.length_a   1.000
_cell.length_b   1.000
_cell.length_c   1.000
_cell.angle_alpha   90.00
_cell.angle_beta   90.00
_cell.angle_gamma   90.00
#
_symmetry.space_group_name_H-M   'P 1'
#
loop_
_entity.id
_entity.type
_entity.pdbx_description
1 polymer ?
#
loop_
_entity_poly.entity_id
_entity_poly.type
_entity_poly.pdbx_seq_one_letter_code
_entity_poly.pdbx_strand_id
1 'polypeptide(L)' 'MTSTDEETEFSCPRCSGSVRERFYGPCMSCREELRELFAGSQNEVEPQRYEPKMNVTPNAVATKE' A
#
# COMPACT_ATOMS: atom_id res chain seq x y z
N MET A 1 -24.83 10.32 -2.24
CA MET A 1 -24.47 9.57 -1.01
C MET A 1 -23.40 10.35 -0.27
N THR A 2 -23.79 11.42 0.44
CA THR A 2 -22.88 12.19 1.28
C THR A 2 -23.12 11.73 2.71
N SER A 3 -22.29 10.80 3.18
CA SER A 3 -22.21 10.48 4.60
C SER A 3 -21.81 11.76 5.32
N THR A 4 -22.65 12.22 6.24
CA THR A 4 -22.39 13.36 7.11
C THR A 4 -21.10 13.08 7.87
N ASP A 5 -20.15 13.98 7.72
CA ASP A 5 -18.77 13.90 8.17
C ASP A 5 -18.71 14.29 9.65
N GLU A 6 -19.04 13.36 10.55
CA GLU A 6 -18.91 13.63 11.99
C GLU A 6 -17.44 13.54 12.39
N GLU A 7 -16.85 14.69 12.74
CA GLU A 7 -15.50 14.72 13.26
C GLU A 7 -15.43 14.07 14.65
N THR A 8 -14.53 13.11 14.79
CA THR A 8 -14.30 12.37 16.04
C THR A 8 -13.00 12.82 16.69
N GLU A 9 -13.00 12.94 18.02
CA GLU A 9 -11.79 13.20 18.80
C GLU A 9 -11.10 11.89 19.19
N PHE A 10 -9.81 11.77 18.90
CA PHE A 10 -9.01 10.61 19.24
C PHE A 10 -7.52 10.97 19.37
N SER A 11 -6.71 10.04 19.90
CA SER A 11 -5.25 10.17 19.94
C SER A 11 -4.64 9.61 18.66
N CYS A 12 -3.86 10.41 17.95
CA CYS A 12 -3.19 10.00 16.72
C CYS A 12 -2.25 8.80 17.00
N PRO A 13 -2.37 7.67 16.28
CA PRO A 13 -1.55 6.48 16.52
C PRO A 13 -0.07 6.65 16.17
N ARG A 14 0.31 7.75 15.49
CA ARG A 14 1.69 8.02 15.07
C ARG A 14 2.41 8.99 16.01
N CYS A 15 1.80 10.14 16.31
CA CYS A 15 2.43 11.18 17.15
C CYS A 15 1.83 11.28 18.56
N SER A 16 0.81 10.48 18.87
CA SER A 16 0.05 10.50 20.14
C SER A 16 -0.66 11.81 20.47
N GLY A 17 -0.67 12.79 19.56
CA GLY A 17 -1.38 14.04 19.71
C GLY A 17 -2.90 13.85 19.73
N SER A 18 -3.61 14.64 20.53
CA SER A 18 -5.08 14.71 20.50
C SER A 18 -5.52 15.48 19.25
N VAL A 19 -6.34 14.84 18.41
CA VAL A 19 -6.80 15.38 17.14
C VAL A 19 -8.29 15.16 16.95
N ARG A 20 -8.91 15.98 16.11
CA ARG A 20 -10.31 15.91 15.73
C ARG A 20 -10.38 15.70 14.21
N GLU A 21 -10.72 14.48 13.79
CA GLU A 21 -10.75 14.10 12.37
C GLU A 21 -11.91 13.14 12.06
N ARG A 22 -12.26 13.05 10.77
CA ARG A 22 -13.34 12.19 10.27
C ARG A 22 -13.13 10.71 10.55
N PHE A 23 -11.89 10.24 10.42
CA PHE A 23 -11.56 8.84 10.51
C PHE A 23 -10.40 8.64 11.45
N TYR A 24 -10.47 7.60 12.27
CA TYR A 24 -9.36 7.16 13.09
C TYR A 24 -8.16 6.78 12.21
N GLY A 25 -7.00 7.38 12.47
CA GLY A 25 -5.77 7.13 11.72
C GLY A 25 -4.68 8.16 11.99
N PRO A 26 -3.55 8.10 11.25
CA PRO A 26 -2.53 9.14 11.33
C PRO A 26 -3.13 10.50 10.98
N CYS A 27 -2.86 11.50 11.81
CA CYS A 27 -3.43 12.83 11.62
C CYS A 27 -2.93 13.49 10.33
N MET A 28 -3.61 14.56 9.91
CA MET A 28 -3.27 15.30 8.69
C MET A 28 -1.80 15.74 8.64
N SER A 29 -1.26 16.31 9.73
CA SER A 29 0.16 16.73 9.78
C SER A 29 1.11 15.54 9.61
N CYS A 30 0.85 14.43 10.30
CA CYS A 30 1.60 13.19 10.17
C CYS A 30 1.58 12.64 8.73
N ARG A 31 0.45 12.78 8.03
CA ARG A 31 0.30 12.35 6.63
C ARG A 31 1.03 13.27 5.67
N GLU A 32 1.02 14.57 5.93
CA GLU A 32 1.75 15.57 5.15
C GLU A 32 3.26 15.37 5.28
N GLU A 33 3.77 15.20 6.50
CA GLU A 33 5.18 14.85 6.73
C GLU A 33 5.58 13.57 5.99
N LEU A 34 4.76 12.51 6.08
CA LEU A 34 5.02 11.26 5.35
C LEU A 34 5.00 11.46 3.84
N ARG A 35 4.10 12.29 3.33
CA ARG A 35 4.08 12.64 1.91
C ARG A 35 5.31 13.46 1.55
N GLU A 36 5.77 14.41 2.35
CA GLU A 36 6.99 15.15 2.02
C GLU A 36 8.23 14.25 2.04
N LEU A 37 8.32 13.34 3.02
CA LEU A 37 9.44 12.41 3.16
C LEU A 37 9.47 11.33 2.08
N PHE A 38 8.30 10.88 1.62
CA PHE A 38 8.15 9.69 0.78
C PHE A 38 7.32 9.92 -0.51
N ALA A 39 6.92 11.16 -0.84
CA ALA A 39 6.39 11.49 -2.16
C ALA A 39 7.52 11.25 -3.15
N GLY A 40 7.44 10.06 -3.76
CA GLY A 40 8.61 9.41 -4.32
C GLY A 40 9.38 10.26 -5.31
N SER A 41 10.70 10.15 -5.24
CA SER A 41 11.43 9.91 -6.49
C SER A 41 10.72 8.75 -7.16
N GLN A 42 10.27 8.92 -8.41
CA GLN A 42 9.92 7.77 -9.24
C GLN A 42 11.12 6.83 -9.15
N ASN A 43 10.97 5.70 -8.44
CA ASN A 43 12.01 4.70 -8.48
C ASN A 43 12.11 4.31 -9.94
N GLU A 44 13.27 4.54 -10.54
CA GLU A 44 13.56 4.08 -11.88
C GLU A 44 13.54 2.55 -11.81
N VAL A 45 12.36 1.99 -12.06
CA VAL A 45 12.19 0.55 -12.18
C VAL A 45 12.70 0.21 -13.56
N GLU A 46 13.91 -0.34 -13.61
CA GLU A 46 14.44 -0.87 -14.86
C GLU A 46 13.47 -1.96 -15.35
N PRO A 47 12.86 -1.82 -16.55
CA PRO A 47 11.90 -2.79 -17.04
C PRO A 47 12.64 -4.08 -17.40
N GLN A 48 12.76 -5.00 -16.45
CA GLN A 48 13.24 -6.35 -16.74
C GLN A 48 12.19 -7.06 -17.60
N ARG A 49 12.62 -7.54 -18.77
CA ARG A 49 11.76 -8.38 -19.60
C ARG A 49 11.42 -9.64 -18.81
N TYR A 50 10.14 -9.99 -18.79
CA TYR A 50 9.68 -11.24 -18.20
C TYR A 50 10.31 -12.42 -18.95
N GLU A 51 11.12 -13.21 -18.26
CA GLU A 51 11.64 -14.48 -18.74
C GLU A 51 10.76 -15.61 -18.20
N PRO A 52 10.00 -16.33 -19.06
CA PRO A 52 9.21 -17.47 -18.62
C PRO A 52 10.14 -18.58 -18.10
N LYS A 53 10.17 -18.78 -16.79
CA LYS A 53 10.87 -19.93 -16.21
C LYS A 53 10.01 -21.17 -16.41
N MET A 54 10.38 -21.99 -17.39
CA MET A 54 9.72 -23.26 -17.70
C MET A 54 10.00 -24.30 -16.61
N ASN A 55 9.36 -24.16 -15.44
CA ASN A 55 9.43 -25.12 -14.34
C ASN A 55 8.43 -26.27 -14.54
N VAL A 56 8.26 -26.73 -15.78
CA VAL A 56 7.34 -27.81 -16.12
C VAL A 56 8.09 -29.14 -16.10
N THR A 57 7.74 -30.00 -15.15
CA THR A 57 8.04 -31.43 -15.23
C THR A 57 6.99 -32.07 -16.13
N PRO A 58 7.36 -32.79 -17.21
CA PRO A 58 6.40 -33.51 -18.03
C PRO A 58 5.56 -34.46 -17.17
N ASN A 59 4.24 -34.36 -17.27
CA ASN A 59 3.34 -35.28 -16.58
C ASN A 59 3.52 -36.68 -17.20
N ALA A 60 3.87 -37.68 -16.37
CA ALA A 60 4.15 -39.06 -16.80
C ALA A 60 2.94 -39.75 -17.49
N VAL A 61 1.75 -39.17 -17.42
CA VAL A 61 0.54 -39.64 -18.12
C VAL A 61 0.65 -39.53 -19.66
N ALA A 62 1.65 -38.79 -20.18
CA ALA A 62 1.88 -38.62 -21.63
C ALA A 62 2.83 -39.65 -22.27
N THR A 63 3.33 -40.66 -21.53
CA THR A 63 4.02 -41.79 -22.16
C THR A 63 2.99 -42.87 -22.51
N LYS A 64 2.72 -43.03 -23.82
CA LYS A 64 2.01 -44.20 -24.35
C LYS A 64 3.01 -45.35 -24.44
N GLU A 65 3.01 -46.20 -23.41
CA GLU A 65 3.26 -47.64 -23.58
C GLU A 65 1.90 -48.34 -23.43
#